data_AF-A0A4Y1Z9W9-F1
#
_entry.id   AF-A0A4Y1Z9W9-F1
#
_cell.length_a   1.000
_cell.length_b   1.000
_cell.length_c   1.000
_cell.angle_alpha   90.00
_cell.angle_beta   90.00
_cell.angle_gamma   90.00
#
_symmetry.space_group_name_H-M   'P 1'
#
loop_
_entity.id
_entity.type
_entity.pdbx_description
1 polymer ?
#
loop_
_entity_poly.entity_id
_entity_poly.type
_entity_poly.pdbx_seq_one_letter_code
_entity_poly.pdbx_strand_id
1 'polypeptide(L)' 'MLKFKHVPVLSITDSDFKNNELATLVPYNLYFQSINFPQRKDGNSIVNPTSLGTLFVLIDALFFDYLFRNDGK' A
#
# COMPACT_ATOMS: atom_id res chain seq x y z
N MET A 1 0.73 -6.32 20.46
CA MET A 1 2.06 -6.45 19.80
C MET A 1 2.02 -7.68 18.91
N LEU A 2 1.84 -7.51 17.59
CA LEU A 2 1.67 -8.60 16.60
C LEU A 2 2.87 -9.58 16.48
N LYS A 3 3.86 -9.48 17.37
CA LYS A 3 4.92 -10.49 17.58
C LYS A 3 4.40 -11.87 18.06
N PHE A 4 3.09 -12.06 18.24
CA PHE A 4 2.54 -13.24 18.92
C PHE A 4 2.42 -14.52 18.08
N LYS A 5 2.65 -14.48 16.77
CA LYS A 5 2.81 -15.69 15.94
C LYS A 5 3.89 -15.38 14.91
N HIS A 6 4.75 -16.35 14.58
CA HIS A 6 5.84 -16.23 13.60
C HIS A 6 5.34 -16.03 12.16
N VAL A 7 4.24 -15.30 11.98
CA VAL A 7 3.63 -14.98 10.70
C VAL A 7 4.37 -13.76 10.16
N PRO A 8 5.06 -13.87 9.01
CA PRO A 8 5.63 -12.71 8.37
C PRO A 8 4.49 -11.78 7.93
N VAL A 9 4.53 -10.53 8.38
CA VAL A 9 3.55 -9.51 8.02
C VAL A 9 4.25 -8.41 7.23
N LEU A 10 3.72 -8.12 6.05
CA LEU A 10 4.09 -6.97 5.22
C LEU A 10 3.02 -5.89 5.37
N SER A 11 3.41 -4.71 5.86
CA SER A 11 2.58 -3.51 5.76
C SER A 11 2.85 -2.82 4.42
N ILE A 12 1.79 -2.48 3.71
CA ILE A 12 1.85 -1.63 2.50
C ILE A 12 1.09 -0.35 2.82
N THR A 13 1.74 0.80 2.70
CA THR A 13 1.16 2.06 3.18
C THR A 13 1.54 3.23 2.29
N ASP A 14 0.62 4.18 2.17
CA ASP A 14 0.87 5.45 1.52
C ASP A 14 1.97 6.23 2.25
N SER A 15 2.92 6.77 1.51
CA SER A 15 4.05 7.55 2.03
C SER A 15 3.60 8.83 2.72
N ASP A 16 2.44 9.38 2.30
CA ASP A 16 1.86 10.56 2.93
C ASP A 16 1.09 10.24 4.23
N PHE A 17 0.89 8.95 4.55
CA PHE A 17 0.25 8.54 5.79
C PHE A 17 1.20 8.70 6.99
N LYS A 18 1.08 9.86 7.65
CA LYS A 18 1.84 10.18 8.87
C LYS A 18 1.42 9.26 10.02
N ASN A 19 2.39 8.91 10.86
CA ASN A 19 2.20 8.10 12.07
C ASN A 19 1.64 6.68 11.78
N ASN A 20 2.24 5.97 10.83
CA ASN A 20 1.92 4.57 10.58
C ASN A 20 2.39 3.67 11.74
N GLU A 21 1.58 3.56 12.79
CA GLU A 21 1.87 2.69 13.93
C GLU A 21 2.04 1.23 13.52
N LEU A 22 1.31 0.78 12.49
CA LEU A 22 1.43 -0.59 11.97
C LEU A 22 2.84 -0.86 11.46
N ALA A 23 3.47 0.10 10.79
CA ALA A 23 4.83 -0.08 10.28
C ALA A 23 5.89 -0.27 11.37
N THR A 24 5.62 0.24 12.58
CA THR A 24 6.50 0.03 13.75
C THR A 24 6.30 -1.34 14.41
N LEU A 25 5.18 -2.01 14.12
CA LEU A 25 4.76 -3.26 14.76
C LEU A 25 5.06 -4.50 13.91
N VAL A 26 5.35 -4.34 12.61
CA VAL A 26 5.56 -5.43 11.65
C VAL A 26 6.99 -5.46 11.11
N PRO A 27 7.50 -6.65 10.71
CA PRO A 27 8.89 -6.80 10.27
C PRO A 27 9.17 -6.28 8.86
N TYR A 28 8.16 -6.19 7.98
CA TYR A 28 8.34 -5.76 6.59
C TYR A 28 7.40 -4.59 6.27
N ASN A 29 7.93 -3.58 5.59
CA ASN A 29 7.21 -2.36 5.25
C ASN A 29 7.52 -1.95 3.81
N LEU A 30 6.46 -1.63 3.05
CA LEU A 30 6.54 -1.12 1.69
C LEU A 30 5.72 0.16 1.60
N TYR A 31 6.38 1.25 1.20
CA TYR A 31 5.74 2.54 1.05
C TYR A 31 5.47 2.82 -0.43
N PHE A 32 4.29 3.33 -0.75
CA PHE A 32 3.92 3.78 -2.09
C PHE A 32 3.50 5.24 -2.07
N GLN A 33 3.59 5.93 -3.19
CA GLN A 33 3.11 7.31 -3.31
C GLN A 33 1.76 7.33 -4.01
N SER A 34 0.72 7.80 -3.32
CA SER A 34 -0.57 8.00 -3.96
C SER A 34 -0.54 9.15 -4.95
N ILE A 35 -1.32 9.03 -6.02
CA ILE A 35 -1.60 10.13 -6.92
C ILE A 35 -2.82 10.87 -6.36
N ASN A 36 -2.70 12.17 -6.14
CA ASN A 36 -3.82 13.00 -5.73
C ASN A 36 -4.50 13.57 -6.97
N PHE A 37 -5.82 13.40 -7.08
CA PHE A 37 -6.61 14.07 -8.09
C PHE A 37 -7.04 15.46 -7.59
N PRO A 38 -7.22 16.44 -8.48
CA PRO A 38 -7.79 17.71 -8.10
C PRO A 38 -9.15 17.48 -7.43
N GLN A 39 -9.31 17.99 -6.21
CA GLN A 39 -10.54 17.86 -5.44
C GLN A 39 -11.72 18.41 -6.26
N ARG A 40 -12.66 17.53 -6.60
CA ARG A 40 -13.93 17.93 -7.18
C ARG A 40 -14.93 18.14 -6.04
N LYS A 41 -15.53 19.33 -5.98
CA LYS A 41 -16.71 19.55 -5.14
C LYS A 41 -17.88 18.89 -5.84
N ASP A 42 -18.41 17.82 -5.27
CA ASP A 42 -19.64 17.18 -5.73
C ASP A 42 -20.72 17.42 -4.65
N GLY A 43 -21.46 18.52 -4.80
CA GLY A 43 -22.40 19.01 -3.79
C GLY A 43 -21.72 19.37 -2.47
N ASN A 44 -22.26 18.87 -1.35
CA ASN A 44 -21.74 19.09 0.01
C ASN A 44 -20.65 18.10 0.44
N SER A 45 -20.19 17.22 -0.46
CA SER A 45 -19.26 16.14 -0.17
C SER A 45 -17.85 16.51 -0.62
N ILE A 46 -16.89 16.49 0.30
CA ILE A 46 -15.46 16.51 -0.06
C ILE A 46 -15.06 15.07 -0.38
N VAL A 47 -14.86 14.76 -1.66
CA VAL A 47 -14.31 13.47 -2.07
C VAL A 47 -12.82 13.46 -1.72
N ASN A 48 -12.35 12.41 -1.05
CA ASN A 48 -10.93 12.25 -0.75
C ASN A 48 -10.15 12.22 -2.08
N PRO A 49 -9.20 13.14 -2.31
CA PRO A 49 -8.47 13.22 -3.58
C PRO A 49 -7.48 12.07 -3.79
N THR A 50 -7.21 11.25 -2.77
CA THR A 50 -6.19 10.19 -2.81
C THR A 50 -6.65 9.01 -3.67
N SER A 51 -5.90 8.75 -4.75
CA SER A 51 -6.09 7.60 -5.62
C SER A 51 -5.40 6.36 -5.08
N LEU A 52 -6.10 5.21 -5.12
CA LEU A 52 -5.51 3.90 -4.88
C LEU A 52 -4.85 3.30 -6.14
N GLY A 53 -4.83 4.02 -7.26
CA GLY A 53 -4.28 3.53 -8.53
C GLY A 53 -2.84 3.05 -8.43
N THR A 54 -1.97 3.82 -7.75
CA THR A 54 -0.58 3.39 -7.53
C THR A 54 -0.48 2.10 -6.73
N LEU A 55 -1.35 1.93 -5.72
CA LEU A 55 -1.41 0.70 -4.94
C LEU A 55 -1.80 -0.49 -5.81
N PHE A 56 -2.81 -0.35 -6.67
CA PHE A 56 -3.22 -1.43 -7.58
C PHE A 56 -2.10 -1.84 -8.51
N VAL A 57 -1.43 -0.88 -9.16
CA VAL A 57 -0.27 -1.17 -10.03
C VAL A 57 0.86 -1.87 -9.26
N LEU A 58 1.12 -1.44 -8.03
CA LEU A 58 2.12 -2.08 -7.17
C LEU A 58 1.78 -3.53 -6.84
N ILE A 59 0.52 -3.81 -6.49
CA ILE A 59 0.06 -5.18 -6.20
C ILE A 59 0.15 -6.05 -7.45
N ASP A 60 -0.24 -5.54 -8.62
CA ASP A 60 -0.12 -6.26 -9.89
C ASP A 60 1.34 -6.59 -10.21
N ALA A 61 2.25 -5.63 -10.04
CA ALA A 61 3.68 -5.85 -10.27
C ALA A 61 4.26 -6.92 -9.33
N LEU A 62 3.89 -6.89 -8.04
CA LEU A 62 4.30 -7.91 -7.06
C LEU A 62 3.74 -9.29 -7.41
N PHE A 63 2.50 -9.34 -7.88
CA PHE A 63 1.85 -10.58 -8.30
C PHE A 63 2.53 -11.17 -9.55
N PHE A 64 2.81 -10.35 -10.55
CA PHE A 64 3.52 -10.80 -11.76
C PHE A 64 4.95 -11.24 -11.47
N ASP A 65 5.70 -10.51 -10.64
CA ASP A 65 7.02 -10.96 -10.17
C ASP A 65 6.90 -12.31 -9.46
N TYR A 66 5.94 -12.48 -8.56
CA TYR A 66 5.73 -13.76 -7.87
C TYR A 66 5.47 -14.93 -8.84
N LEU A 67 4.63 -14.73 -9.86
CA LEU A 67 4.33 -15.76 -10.85
C LEU A 67 5.54 -16.10 -11.71
N PHE A 68 6.19 -15.10 -12.30
CA PHE A 68 7.20 -15.33 -13.35
C PHE A 68 8.62 -15.48 -12.83
N ARG A 69 8.90 -15.08 -11.59
CA ARG A 69 10.24 -15.24 -10.99
C ARG A 69 10.64 -16.70 -10.76
N ASN A 70 9.66 -17.61 -10.77
CA ASN A 70 9.88 -19.06 -10.68
C ASN A 70 9.94 -19.77 -12.04
N ASP A 71 9.59 -19.10 -13.15
CA ASP A 71 9.62 -19.67 -14.51
C ASP A 71 11.03 -19.63 -15.14
N GLY A 72 12.01 -19.06 -14.44
CA GLY A 72 13.43 -19.00 -14.83
C GLY A 72 14.32 -20.08 -14.23
N LYS A 73 13.75 -21.17 -13.70
CA LYS A 73 14.48 -22.37 -13.24
C LYS A 73 13.99 -23.63 -13.94
#